data_AF-A0A1W9LU23-F1
#
_entry.id   AF-A0A1W9LU23-F1
#
_cell.length_a   1.000
_cell.length_b   1.000
_cell.length_c   1.000
_cell.angle_alpha   90.00
_cell.angle_beta   90.00
_cell.angle_gamma   90.00
#
_symmetry.space_group_name_H-M   'P 1'
#
loop_
_entity.id
_entity.type
_entity.pdbx_description
1 polymer ?
#
loop_
_entity_poly.entity_id
_entity_poly.type
_entity_poly.pdbx_seq_one_letter_code
_entity_poly.pdbx_strand_id
1 'polypeptide(L)'
;MAAPDNLPAEAVASYRKLLAIYEDVARRLDEPDAPAVQELAERIAVGLAEVKHYDEQLAGSGSLNSPQRNSPCEQERRRLAELIQRQYELLFPRIHGIMALYHAEMEQIRHGRVGVNGYYPSDAKTGGRLKTSC
;
A
#
# COMPACT_ATOMS: atom_id res chain seq x y z
N MET A 1 6.93 -28.40 -13.97
CA MET A 1 8.19 -28.52 -13.19
C MET A 1 9.21 -27.64 -13.89
N ALA A 2 9.49 -26.46 -13.36
CA ALA A 2 10.55 -25.60 -13.88
C ALA A 2 11.91 -26.22 -13.51
N ALA A 3 12.87 -26.18 -14.43
CA ALA A 3 14.19 -26.76 -14.22
C ALA A 3 14.92 -25.99 -13.08
N PRO A 4 15.60 -26.69 -12.16
CA PRO A 4 16.26 -26.08 -11.00
C PRO A 4 17.38 -25.08 -11.37
N ASP A 5 17.81 -25.03 -12.63
CA ASP A 5 18.91 -24.19 -13.11
C ASP A 5 18.54 -22.72 -13.41
N ASN A 6 17.25 -22.34 -13.36
CA ASN A 6 16.80 -20.98 -13.70
C ASN A 6 16.39 -20.10 -12.51
N LEU A 7 16.46 -20.60 -11.28
CA LEU A 7 16.04 -19.86 -10.08
C LEU A 7 16.67 -18.46 -9.94
N PRO A 8 17.98 -18.25 -10.20
CA PRO A 8 18.57 -16.91 -10.13
C PRO A 8 18.02 -15.94 -11.19
N ALA A 9 17.68 -16.45 -12.38
CA ALA A 9 17.11 -15.64 -13.45
C ALA A 9 15.64 -15.27 -13.17
N GLU A 10 14.87 -16.21 -12.59
CA GLU A 10 13.50 -15.95 -12.16
C GLU A 10 13.45 -14.94 -11.00
N ALA A 11 14.40 -15.01 -10.07
CA ALA A 11 14.54 -14.00 -9.02
C ALA A 11 14.88 -12.62 -9.61
N VAL A 12 15.80 -12.51 -10.57
CA VAL A 12 16.04 -11.23 -11.25
C VAL A 12 14.77 -10.73 -11.95
N ALA A 13 14.03 -11.61 -12.61
CA ALA A 13 12.81 -11.26 -13.31
C ALA A 13 11.72 -10.72 -12.36
N SER A 14 11.58 -11.28 -11.15
CA SER A 14 10.61 -10.78 -10.16
C SER A 14 10.96 -9.37 -9.68
N TYR A 15 12.25 -9.07 -9.45
CA TYR A 15 12.70 -7.72 -9.13
C TYR A 15 12.44 -6.73 -10.28
N ARG A 16 12.70 -7.11 -11.54
CA ARG A 16 12.39 -6.26 -12.70
C ARG A 16 10.89 -5.98 -12.81
N LYS A 17 10.06 -6.99 -12.59
CA LYS A 17 8.60 -6.84 -12.59
C LYS A 17 8.12 -5.90 -11.47
N LEU A 18 8.68 -6.04 -10.26
CA LEU A 18 8.36 -5.13 -9.15
C LEU A 18 8.77 -3.69 -9.47
N LEU A 19 9.95 -3.48 -10.03
CA LEU A 19 10.39 -2.13 -10.44
C LEU A 19 9.42 -1.52 -11.48
N ALA A 20 8.99 -2.30 -12.48
CA ALA A 20 8.01 -1.83 -13.46
C ALA A 20 6.65 -1.47 -12.83
N ILE A 21 6.23 -2.18 -11.78
CA ILE A 21 5.03 -1.82 -11.00
C ILE A 21 5.24 -0.46 -10.32
N TYR A 22 6.39 -0.24 -9.66
CA TYR A 22 6.70 1.05 -9.03
C TYR A 22 6.71 2.20 -10.05
N GLU A 23 7.32 2.02 -11.21
CA GLU A 23 7.35 3.03 -12.28
C GLU A 23 5.94 3.33 -12.82
N ASP A 24 5.10 2.31 -12.94
CA ASP A 24 3.71 2.47 -13.35
C ASP A 24 2.89 3.26 -12.31
N VAL A 25 3.05 2.91 -11.03
CA VAL A 25 2.42 3.58 -9.90
C VAL A 25 2.85 5.04 -9.84
N ALA A 26 4.13 5.34 -10.03
CA ALA A 26 4.65 6.70 -10.05
C ALA A 26 3.97 7.58 -11.11
N ARG A 27 3.71 7.03 -12.31
CA ARG A 27 3.01 7.75 -13.40
C ARG A 27 1.52 7.94 -13.14
N ARG A 28 0.88 7.02 -12.40
CA ARG A 28 -0.57 7.05 -12.14
C ARG A 28 -0.94 7.87 -10.89
N LEU A 29 0.05 8.30 -10.11
CA LEU A 29 -0.13 9.05 -8.85
C LEU A 29 -0.26 10.57 -9.03
N ASP A 30 -0.33 11.10 -10.26
CA ASP A 30 -0.44 12.55 -10.50
C ASP A 30 -1.83 13.11 -10.19
N GLU A 31 -2.89 12.37 -10.46
CA GLU A 31 -4.28 12.69 -10.05
C GLU A 31 -5.03 11.44 -9.58
N PRO A 32 -4.65 10.84 -8.44
CA PRO A 32 -5.20 9.56 -8.05
C PRO A 32 -6.46 9.72 -7.19
N ASP A 33 -7.52 9.00 -7.54
CA ASP A 33 -8.63 8.76 -6.63
C ASP A 33 -8.28 7.61 -5.66
N ALA A 34 -8.93 7.58 -4.49
CA ALA A 34 -8.61 6.60 -3.46
C ALA A 34 -8.73 5.12 -3.91
N PRO A 35 -9.73 4.73 -4.74
CA PRO A 35 -9.79 3.38 -5.30
C PRO A 35 -8.57 3.03 -6.16
N ALA A 36 -8.09 3.96 -7.02
CA ALA A 36 -6.90 3.72 -7.79
C ALA A 36 -5.65 3.60 -6.91
N VAL A 37 -5.51 4.41 -5.86
CA VAL A 37 -4.38 4.28 -4.91
C VAL A 37 -4.39 2.91 -4.23
N GLN A 38 -5.56 2.42 -3.84
CA GLN A 38 -5.69 1.10 -3.22
C GLN A 38 -5.29 -0.02 -4.19
N GLU A 39 -5.78 0.00 -5.44
CA GLU A 39 -5.37 -0.96 -6.48
C GLU A 39 -3.86 -0.94 -6.70
N LEU A 40 -3.26 0.25 -6.76
CA LEU A 40 -1.82 0.43 -6.92
C LEU A 40 -1.03 -0.15 -5.74
N ALA A 41 -1.49 0.06 -4.51
CA ALA A 41 -0.89 -0.50 -3.31
C ALA A 41 -0.97 -2.04 -3.28
N GLU A 42 -2.11 -2.62 -3.69
CA GLU A 42 -2.31 -4.07 -3.80
C GLU A 42 -1.36 -4.68 -4.84
N ARG A 43 -1.18 -4.03 -6.00
CA ARG A 43 -0.23 -4.47 -7.02
C ARG A 43 1.21 -4.50 -6.51
N ILE A 44 1.62 -3.48 -5.74
CA ILE A 44 2.95 -3.47 -5.09
C ILE A 44 3.07 -4.63 -4.09
N ALA A 45 2.05 -4.87 -3.27
CA ALA A 45 2.06 -5.95 -2.29
C ALA A 45 2.20 -7.35 -2.94
N VAL A 46 1.49 -7.58 -4.04
CA VAL A 46 1.61 -8.83 -4.83
C VAL A 46 3.02 -8.99 -5.39
N GLY A 47 3.60 -7.93 -5.97
CA GLY A 47 4.96 -7.97 -6.50
C GLY A 47 6.03 -8.23 -5.41
N LEU A 48 5.86 -7.65 -4.22
CA LEU A 48 6.72 -7.91 -3.06
C LEU A 48 6.63 -9.38 -2.60
N ALA A 49 5.43 -9.95 -2.59
CA ALA A 49 5.24 -11.36 -2.23
C ALA A 49 5.94 -12.31 -3.22
N GLU A 50 5.89 -11.99 -4.51
CA GLU A 50 6.59 -12.75 -5.56
C GLU A 50 8.10 -12.67 -5.41
N VAL A 51 8.66 -11.47 -5.16
CA VAL A 51 10.09 -11.31 -4.85
C VAL A 51 10.50 -12.13 -3.64
N LYS A 52 9.74 -12.04 -2.54
CA LYS A 52 9.99 -12.80 -1.31
C LYS A 52 9.99 -14.30 -1.56
N HIS A 53 9.03 -14.79 -2.35
CA HIS A 53 8.93 -16.21 -2.69
C HIS A 53 10.20 -16.73 -3.38
N TYR A 54 10.74 -15.98 -4.34
CA TYR A 54 11.96 -16.37 -5.05
C TYR A 54 13.22 -16.24 -4.19
N ASP A 55 13.28 -15.23 -3.33
CA ASP A 55 14.39 -15.05 -2.38
C ASP A 55 14.44 -16.20 -1.36
N GLU A 56 13.28 -16.64 -0.87
CA GLU A 56 13.16 -17.80 0.03
C GLU A 56 13.59 -19.10 -0.67
N GLN A 57 13.22 -19.30 -1.93
CA GLN A 57 13.67 -20.46 -2.71
C GLN A 57 15.18 -20.46 -2.94
N LEU A 58 15.76 -19.29 -3.26
CA LEU A 58 17.21 -19.16 -3.40
C LEU A 58 17.94 -19.42 -2.08
N ALA A 59 17.42 -18.91 -0.96
CA ALA A 59 17.98 -19.19 0.36
C ALA A 59 17.89 -20.68 0.74
N GLY A 60 16.76 -21.33 0.41
CA GLY A 60 16.50 -22.75 0.66
C GLY A 60 17.33 -23.71 -0.18
N SER A 61 17.77 -23.30 -1.37
CA SER A 61 18.62 -24.10 -2.27
C SER A 61 20.08 -24.28 -1.80
N GLY A 62 20.44 -23.82 -0.59
CA GLY A 62 21.73 -24.11 0.03
C GLY A 62 22.90 -23.25 -0.46
N SER A 63 22.65 -22.23 -1.28
CA SER A 63 23.69 -21.29 -1.75
C SER A 63 24.07 -20.20 -0.74
N LEU A 64 23.97 -20.50 0.56
CA LEU A 64 24.38 -19.59 1.64
C LEU A 64 25.92 -19.46 1.77
N ASN A 65 26.68 -20.41 1.20
CA ASN A 65 28.16 -20.46 1.29
C ASN A 65 28.89 -20.54 -0.06
N SER A 66 28.21 -20.35 -1.20
CA SER A 66 28.82 -20.46 -2.53
C SER A 66 29.31 -19.10 -3.08
N PRO A 67 30.34 -19.06 -3.95
CA PRO A 67 30.96 -17.84 -4.52
C PRO A 67 30.04 -16.96 -5.41
N GLN A 68 28.73 -17.18 -5.36
CA GLN A 68 27.70 -16.48 -6.14
C GLN A 68 27.42 -15.04 -5.67
N ARG A 69 27.99 -14.57 -4.56
CA ARG A 69 27.86 -13.17 -4.10
C ARG A 69 28.29 -12.14 -5.14
N ASN A 70 29.13 -12.54 -6.08
CA ASN A 70 29.61 -11.74 -7.21
C ASN A 70 29.09 -12.23 -8.57
N SER A 71 28.08 -13.11 -8.58
CA SER A 71 27.45 -13.51 -9.84
C SER A 71 26.77 -12.30 -10.48
N PRO A 72 26.73 -12.22 -11.83
CA PRO A 72 26.01 -11.15 -12.52
C PRO A 72 24.55 -11.02 -12.07
N CYS A 73 23.85 -12.14 -11.83
CA CYS A 73 22.47 -12.13 -11.36
C CYS A 73 22.32 -11.51 -9.96
N GLU A 74 23.25 -11.81 -9.05
CA GLU A 74 23.23 -11.24 -7.69
C GLU A 74 23.56 -9.74 -7.69
N GLN A 75 24.52 -9.31 -8.52
CA GLN A 75 24.82 -7.89 -8.70
C GLN A 75 23.61 -7.15 -9.28
N GLU A 76 22.94 -7.74 -10.25
CA GLU A 76 21.73 -7.16 -10.82
C GLU A 76 20.59 -7.09 -9.79
N ARG A 77 20.36 -8.15 -9.00
CA ARG A 77 19.36 -8.12 -7.93
C ARG A 77 19.61 -7.01 -6.92
N ARG A 78 20.87 -6.83 -6.47
CA ARG A 78 21.21 -5.72 -5.55
C ARG A 78 20.94 -4.36 -6.18
N ARG A 79 21.34 -4.17 -7.45
CA ARG A 79 21.06 -2.94 -8.18
C ARG A 79 19.56 -2.66 -8.29
N LEU A 80 18.77 -3.69 -8.63
CA LEU A 80 17.32 -3.56 -8.72
C LEU A 80 16.69 -3.28 -7.35
N ALA A 81 17.16 -3.92 -6.28
CA ALA A 81 16.72 -3.67 -4.91
C ALA A 81 16.96 -2.21 -4.50
N GLU A 82 18.13 -1.66 -4.80
CA GLU A 82 18.44 -0.25 -4.54
C GLU A 82 17.51 0.71 -5.31
N LEU A 83 17.20 0.39 -6.58
CA LEU A 83 16.26 1.19 -7.37
C LEU A 83 14.84 1.11 -6.80
N ILE A 84 14.39 -0.08 -6.43
CA ILE A 84 13.07 -0.30 -5.81
C ILE A 84 12.99 0.43 -4.47
N GLN A 85 14.03 0.38 -3.64
CA GLN A 85 14.08 1.09 -2.37
C GLN A 85 13.94 2.60 -2.57
N ARG A 86 14.64 3.18 -3.56
CA ARG A 86 14.49 4.61 -3.90
C ARG A 86 13.07 4.94 -4.36
N GLN A 87 12.45 4.08 -5.18
CA GLN A 87 11.05 4.27 -5.58
C GLN A 87 10.10 4.17 -4.40
N TYR A 88 10.32 3.22 -3.50
CA TYR A 88 9.54 3.07 -2.28
C TYR A 88 9.58 4.33 -1.42
N GLU A 89 10.76 4.88 -1.17
CA GLU A 89 10.93 6.11 -0.37
C GLU A 89 10.17 7.32 -0.97
N LEU A 90 10.05 7.36 -2.31
CA LEU A 90 9.33 8.43 -3.00
C LEU A 90 7.80 8.22 -3.02
N LEU A 91 7.34 6.99 -3.24
CA LEU A 91 5.92 6.70 -3.45
C LEU A 91 5.17 6.40 -2.16
N PHE A 92 5.83 5.77 -1.18
CA PHE A 92 5.19 5.32 0.05
C PHE A 92 4.53 6.47 0.83
N PRO A 93 5.18 7.63 1.05
CA PRO A 93 4.53 8.75 1.73
C PRO A 93 3.30 9.28 0.99
N ARG A 94 3.33 9.30 -0.36
CA ARG A 94 2.21 9.78 -1.19
C ARG A 94 1.02 8.83 -1.07
N ILE A 95 1.25 7.53 -1.24
CA ILE A 95 0.22 6.48 -1.12
C ILE A 95 -0.41 6.52 0.27
N HIS A 96 0.41 6.57 1.33
CA HIS A 96 -0.10 6.64 2.70
C HIS A 96 -0.88 7.91 2.99
N GLY A 97 -0.42 9.07 2.50
CA GLY A 97 -1.11 10.35 2.69
C GLY A 97 -2.51 10.33 2.07
N ILE A 98 -2.64 9.85 0.83
CA ILE A 98 -3.93 9.80 0.13
C ILE A 98 -4.89 8.84 0.84
N MET A 99 -4.42 7.65 1.23
CA MET A 99 -5.24 6.69 1.97
C MET A 99 -5.69 7.24 3.33
N ALA A 100 -4.81 7.93 4.06
CA ALA A 100 -5.13 8.53 5.35
C ALA A 100 -6.21 9.62 5.22
N LEU A 101 -6.10 10.50 4.21
CA LEU A 101 -7.10 11.52 3.93
C LEU A 101 -8.45 10.88 3.59
N TYR A 102 -8.46 9.86 2.72
CA TYR A 102 -9.68 9.14 2.36
C TYR A 102 -10.36 8.48 3.58
N HIS A 103 -9.59 7.84 4.45
CA HIS A 103 -10.13 7.25 5.68
C HIS A 103 -10.72 8.32 6.62
N ALA A 104 -10.04 9.46 6.77
CA ALA A 104 -10.55 10.57 7.57
C ALA A 104 -11.84 11.17 6.99
N GLU A 105 -11.93 11.34 5.67
CA GLU A 105 -13.16 11.79 4.99
C GLU A 105 -14.30 10.79 5.17
N MET A 106 -14.04 9.49 5.06
CA MET A 106 -15.02 8.44 5.28
C MET A 106 -15.53 8.42 6.73
N GLU A 107 -14.64 8.62 7.70
CA GLU A 107 -15.01 8.76 9.11
C GLU A 107 -15.85 10.02 9.34
N GLN A 108 -15.48 11.15 8.74
CA GLN A 108 -16.26 12.38 8.82
C GLN A 108 -17.65 12.25 8.19
N ILE A 109 -17.80 11.52 7.07
CA ILE A 109 -19.12 11.24 6.49
C ILE A 109 -19.95 10.34 7.42
N ARG A 110 -19.30 9.31 8.00
CA ARG A 110 -19.96 8.35 8.91
C ARG A 110 -20.42 9.03 10.21
N HIS A 111 -19.59 9.88 10.80
CA HIS A 111 -19.88 10.61 12.04
C HIS A 111 -20.65 11.92 11.82
N GLY A 112 -20.48 12.57 10.67
CA GLY A 112 -21.24 13.75 10.24
C GLY A 112 -22.70 13.44 9.98
N ARG A 113 -23.03 12.23 9.50
CA ARG A 113 -24.42 11.74 9.45
C ARG A 113 -25.06 11.56 10.84
N VAL A 114 -24.27 11.36 11.89
CA VAL A 114 -24.79 11.30 13.28
C VAL A 114 -25.09 12.70 13.81
N GLY A 115 -24.36 13.74 13.36
CA GLY A 115 -24.61 15.13 13.74
C GLY A 115 -25.89 15.75 13.14
N VAL A 116 -26.39 15.23 12.01
CA VAL A 116 -27.60 15.75 11.35
C VAL A 116 -28.90 15.13 11.90
N ASN A 117 -28.84 13.94 12.51
CA ASN A 117 -29.99 13.32 13.16
C ASN A 117 -30.23 13.78 14.61
N GLY A 118 -29.40 14.69 15.14
CA GLY A 118 -29.54 15.25 16.49
C GLY A 118 -30.38 16.52 16.58
N TYR A 119 -30.74 17.15 15.46
CA TYR A 119 -31.64 18.32 15.46
C TYR A 119 -33.11 17.88 15.36
N TYR A 120 -33.60 17.21 16.41
CA TYR A 120 -35.01 17.31 16.73
C TYR A 120 -35.20 18.57 17.58
N PRO A 121 -35.95 19.59 17.10
CA PRO A 121 -36.41 20.63 17.99
C PRO A 121 -37.27 19.97 19.06
N SER A 122 -36.86 20.19 20.30
CA SER A 122 -37.58 19.89 21.51
C SER A 122 -39.06 20.25 21.38
N ASP A 123 -39.94 19.25 21.36
CA ASP A 123 -41.32 19.41 21.80
C ASP A 123 -41.96 18.05 22.10
N ALA A 124 -42.14 17.75 23.40
CA ALA A 124 -43.48 17.58 23.98
C ALA A 124 -43.44 16.89 25.36
N LYS A 125 -43.75 17.71 26.38
CA LYS A 125 -44.49 17.40 27.62
C LYS A 125 -43.74 16.82 28.82
N THR A 126 -43.36 17.70 29.75
CA THR A 126 -43.90 17.63 31.14
C THR A 126 -43.87 19.02 31.80
N GLY A 127 -44.89 19.29 32.60
CA GLY A 127 -45.38 20.63 32.96
C GLY A 127 -44.45 21.52 33.79
N GLY A 128 -44.58 22.83 33.56
CA GLY A 128 -44.00 23.89 34.36
C GLY A 128 -44.75 25.18 34.10
N ARG A 129 -45.78 25.43 34.91
CA ARG A 129 -46.69 26.57 34.83
C ARG A 129 -45.91 27.88 35.01
N LEU A 130 -45.70 28.65 33.94
CA LEU A 130 -45.19 30.01 34.02
C LEU A 130 -46.26 30.90 34.67
N LYS A 131 -46.05 31.26 35.93
CA LYS A 131 -46.79 32.36 36.57
C LYS A 131 -46.23 33.66 36.03
N THR A 132 -47.06 34.37 35.26
CA THR A 132 -47.00 35.82 35.14
C THR A 132 -47.29 36.43 36.51
N SER A 133 -46.43 37.32 37.01
CA SER A 133 -46.82 38.50 37.79
C SER A 133 -45.62 39.44 37.94
N CYS A 134 -45.95 40.72 37.84
CA CYS A 134 -45.12 41.92 37.88
C CYS A 134 -44.27 42.08 39.16
#